data_AF-A0A3A9EU12-F1
#
_entry.id   AF-A0A3A9EU12-F1
#
_cell.length_a   1.000
_cell.length_b   1.000
_cell.length_c   1.000
_cell.angle_alpha   90.00
_cell.angle_beta   90.00
_cell.angle_gamma   90.00
#
_symmetry.space_group_name_H-M   'P 1'
#
loop_
_entity.id
_entity.type
_entity.pdbx_description
1 polymer ?
#
loop_
_entity_poly.entity_id
_entity_poly.type
_entity_poly.pdbx_seq_one_letter_code
_entity_poly.pdbx_strand_id
1 'polypeptide(L)'
;MEEIQMESQEFWLPCKDEVIYEHSYPLGRKGGEEIGILVDAKEEILSVRHEENQVLVKTYKEQMEEVKIYLLHQKEKNLSYGYCAPVLSNKQQDSLAARYLQKTGQFIQTPIELQRKVRELSWPFPVELLKYDILEEGIEDALRGDMNGSLENLLFPEDKRKILFFTFCWKEDEEGLPKYLRESWLRYLLSQLQLEYLEYHCMGKEESWRLE
;
A
#
# COMPACT_ATOMS: atom_id res chain seq x y z
N MET A 1 -3.39 19.24 -48.13
CA MET A 1 -4.63 18.67 -47.58
C MET A 1 -4.50 17.18 -47.80
N GLU A 2 -4.15 16.45 -46.75
CA GLU A 2 -3.93 15.01 -46.80
C GLU A 2 -4.96 14.35 -45.89
N GLU A 3 -5.76 13.49 -46.49
CA GLU A 3 -6.73 12.62 -45.85
C GLU A 3 -6.15 11.21 -45.89
N ILE A 4 -5.96 10.60 -44.72
CA ILE A 4 -5.57 9.20 -44.60
C ILE A 4 -6.73 8.48 -43.93
N GLN A 5 -7.42 7.64 -44.70
CA GLN A 5 -8.37 6.67 -44.18
C GLN A 5 -7.61 5.52 -43.53
N MET A 6 -7.98 5.18 -42.29
CA MET A 6 -7.53 3.96 -41.63
C MET A 6 -8.76 3.14 -41.22
N GLU A 7 -8.82 1.89 -41.68
CA GLU A 7 -9.79 0.90 -41.20
C GLU A 7 -9.30 0.31 -39.87
N SER A 8 -10.20 0.17 -38.90
CA SER A 8 -9.89 -0.50 -37.63
C SER A 8 -9.68 -1.99 -37.86
N GLN A 9 -8.51 -2.53 -37.50
CA GLN A 9 -8.32 -3.97 -37.44
C GLN A 9 -9.05 -4.53 -36.21
N GLU A 10 -10.18 -5.20 -36.47
CA GLU A 10 -10.88 -6.02 -35.48
C GLU A 10 -10.10 -7.31 -35.22
N PHE A 11 -9.72 -7.55 -33.96
CA PHE A 11 -9.43 -8.90 -33.49
C PHE A 11 -9.96 -9.08 -32.08
N TRP A 12 -11.08 -9.80 -31.93
CA TRP A 12 -11.43 -10.50 -30.69
C TRP A 12 -12.23 -11.78 -30.99
N LEU A 13 -11.76 -12.91 -30.45
CA LEU A 13 -12.54 -14.15 -30.32
C LEU A 13 -13.65 -13.92 -29.27
N PRO A 14 -14.89 -14.39 -29.52
CA PRO A 14 -16.03 -14.09 -28.65
C PRO A 14 -16.00 -14.92 -27.35
N CYS A 15 -15.87 -14.26 -26.19
CA CYS A 15 -16.40 -14.78 -24.94
C CYS A 15 -17.91 -14.49 -24.91
N LYS A 16 -18.73 -15.52 -24.71
CA LYS A 16 -20.15 -15.53 -25.05
C LYS A 16 -21.11 -15.14 -23.93
N ASP A 17 -20.64 -14.64 -22.79
CA ASP A 17 -21.50 -14.65 -21.59
C ASP A 17 -21.93 -13.28 -21.06
N GLU A 18 -21.25 -12.18 -21.34
CA GLU A 18 -21.68 -10.87 -20.82
C GLU A 18 -21.31 -9.70 -21.74
N VAL A 19 -22.29 -8.85 -22.08
CA VAL A 19 -22.06 -7.61 -22.84
C VAL A 19 -21.68 -6.50 -21.86
N ILE A 20 -20.44 -6.04 -21.94
CA ILE A 20 -19.91 -4.94 -21.13
C ILE A 20 -19.73 -3.73 -22.03
N TYR A 21 -20.28 -2.60 -21.60
CA TYR A 21 -20.14 -1.31 -22.25
C TYR A 21 -19.06 -0.48 -21.54
N GLU A 22 -18.25 0.21 -22.32
CA GLU A 22 -17.24 1.14 -21.84
C GLU A 22 -17.62 2.56 -22.27
N HIS A 23 -17.83 3.44 -21.30
CA HIS A 23 -18.17 4.84 -21.50
C HIS A 23 -16.93 5.70 -21.28
N SER A 24 -16.55 6.48 -22.29
CA SER A 24 -15.43 7.43 -22.18
C SER A 24 -15.90 8.85 -21.91
N TYR A 25 -15.37 9.44 -20.85
CA TYR A 25 -15.61 10.83 -20.46
C TYR A 25 -14.33 11.65 -20.59
N PRO A 26 -14.22 12.53 -21.59
CA PRO A 26 -13.03 13.36 -21.77
C PRO A 26 -12.97 14.45 -20.68
N LEU A 27 -11.82 14.60 -20.05
CA LEU A 27 -11.58 15.57 -18.97
C LEU A 27 -11.15 16.96 -19.49
N GLY A 28 -10.88 17.07 -20.80
CA GLY A 28 -10.53 18.34 -21.46
C GLY A 28 -9.23 19.00 -20.97
N ARG A 29 -8.47 18.33 -20.11
CA ARG A 29 -7.20 18.77 -19.53
C ARG A 29 -6.31 17.55 -19.33
N LYS A 30 -4.99 17.75 -19.46
CA LYS A 30 -4.00 16.76 -19.04
C LYS A 30 -4.10 16.58 -17.53
N GLY A 31 -4.67 15.46 -17.10
CA GLY A 31 -4.67 15.03 -15.72
C GLY A 31 -3.23 14.78 -15.29
N GLY A 32 -2.73 15.59 -14.35
CA GLY A 32 -1.49 15.27 -13.65
C GLY A 32 -1.69 14.08 -12.70
N GLU A 33 -0.61 13.43 -12.30
CA GLU A 33 -0.58 12.28 -11.37
C GLU A 33 -1.20 12.56 -9.97
N GLU A 34 -1.59 13.80 -9.67
CA GLU A 34 -2.08 14.26 -8.36
C GLU A 34 -3.61 14.49 -8.29
N ILE A 35 -4.37 13.98 -9.27
CA ILE A 35 -5.83 14.12 -9.30
C ILE A 35 -6.48 12.77 -8.98
N GLY A 36 -7.17 12.69 -7.84
CA GLY A 36 -8.08 11.58 -7.54
C GLY A 36 -9.38 11.75 -8.32
N ILE A 37 -10.00 10.64 -8.74
CA ILE A 37 -11.28 10.65 -9.45
C ILE A 37 -12.30 9.84 -8.67
N LEU A 38 -13.48 10.43 -8.48
CA LEU A 38 -14.65 9.75 -7.97
C LEU A 38 -15.75 9.83 -9.03
N VAL A 39 -16.30 8.67 -9.38
CA VAL A 39 -17.44 8.57 -10.30
C VAL A 39 -18.65 8.15 -9.47
N ASP A 40 -19.69 8.96 -9.55
CA ASP A 40 -21.00 8.72 -8.94
C ASP A 40 -22.01 8.54 -10.07
N ALA A 41 -22.57 7.35 -10.17
CA ALA A 41 -23.61 7.01 -11.13
C ALA A 41 -24.74 6.28 -10.39
N LYS A 42 -25.96 6.40 -10.89
CA LYS A 42 -27.10 5.64 -10.36
C LYS A 42 -27.04 4.17 -10.75
N GLU A 43 -26.37 3.88 -11.86
CA GLU A 43 -26.18 2.55 -12.42
C GLU A 43 -24.98 1.84 -11.78
N GLU A 44 -24.99 0.51 -11.85
CA GLU A 44 -23.90 -0.32 -11.34
C GLU A 44 -22.62 -0.13 -12.18
N ILE A 45 -21.53 0.27 -11.52
CA ILE A 45 -20.22 0.46 -12.13
C ILE A 45 -19.36 -0.78 -11.84
N LEU A 46 -18.83 -1.40 -12.90
CA LEU A 46 -17.91 -2.53 -12.80
C LEU A 46 -16.48 -2.07 -12.50
N SER A 47 -16.03 -1.02 -13.19
CA SER A 47 -14.69 -0.46 -12.98
C SER A 47 -14.61 0.96 -13.50
N VAL A 48 -13.76 1.76 -12.85
CA VAL A 48 -13.36 3.08 -13.32
C VAL A 48 -11.86 3.06 -13.59
N ARG A 49 -11.44 3.53 -14.75
CA ARG A 49 -10.03 3.73 -15.09
C ARG A 49 -9.81 5.20 -15.43
N HIS A 50 -8.72 5.76 -14.90
CA HIS A 50 -8.23 7.06 -15.29
C HIS A 50 -7.09 6.92 -16.30
N GLU A 51 -7.18 7.68 -17.38
CA GLU A 51 -6.11 7.91 -18.34
C GLU A 51 -5.80 9.40 -18.43
N GLU A 52 -4.69 9.79 -19.04
CA GLU A 52 -4.17 11.17 -19.01
C GLU A 52 -5.20 12.26 -19.36
N ASN A 53 -6.19 11.98 -20.20
CA ASN A 53 -7.18 12.96 -20.65
C ASN A 53 -8.64 12.48 -20.54
N GLN A 54 -8.89 11.29 -20.00
CA GLN A 54 -10.23 10.70 -19.98
C GLN A 54 -10.45 9.75 -18.80
N VAL A 55 -11.71 9.59 -18.44
CA VAL A 55 -12.18 8.58 -17.48
C VAL A 55 -12.97 7.54 -18.26
N LEU A 56 -12.58 6.28 -18.12
CA LEU A 56 -13.29 5.14 -18.71
C LEU A 56 -14.09 4.45 -17.61
N VAL A 57 -15.40 4.32 -17.82
CA VAL A 57 -16.33 3.68 -16.89
C VAL A 57 -16.91 2.44 -17.57
N LYS A 58 -16.70 1.27 -16.95
CA LYS A 58 -17.29 0.00 -17.44
C LYS A 58 -18.58 -0.31 -16.69
N THR A 59 -19.60 -0.71 -17.43
CA THR A 59 -20.93 -1.06 -16.90
C THR A 59 -21.65 -2.02 -17.83
N TYR A 60 -22.71 -2.68 -17.34
CA TYR A 60 -23.60 -3.50 -18.17
C TYR A 60 -24.65 -2.67 -18.93
N LYS A 61 -24.73 -1.36 -18.68
CA LYS A 61 -25.68 -0.47 -19.33
C LYS A 61 -25.11 0.18 -20.59
N GLU A 62 -25.83 0.04 -21.69
CA GLU A 62 -25.49 0.67 -22.97
C GLU A 62 -25.53 2.20 -22.93
N GLN A 63 -26.37 2.77 -22.07
CA GLN A 63 -26.49 4.20 -21.85
C GLN A 63 -26.52 4.48 -20.35
N MET A 64 -25.78 5.49 -19.92
CA MET A 64 -25.79 5.99 -18.54
C MET A 64 -26.49 7.35 -18.51
N GLU A 65 -27.43 7.54 -17.58
CA GLU A 65 -28.27 8.74 -17.54
C GLU A 65 -27.58 9.90 -16.80
N GLU A 66 -27.19 9.66 -15.55
CA GLU A 66 -26.64 10.69 -14.65
C GLU A 66 -25.30 10.23 -14.08
N VAL A 67 -24.21 10.52 -14.79
CA VAL A 67 -22.84 10.30 -14.31
C VAL A 67 -22.25 11.61 -13.83
N LYS A 68 -21.88 11.67 -12.55
CA LYS A 68 -21.14 12.78 -11.95
C LYS A 68 -19.70 12.35 -11.73
N ILE A 69 -18.78 13.11 -12.30
CA ILE A 69 -17.34 12.89 -12.13
C ILE A 69 -16.80 14.01 -11.24
N TYR A 70 -16.26 13.65 -10.08
CA TYR A 70 -15.62 14.57 -9.17
C TYR A 70 -14.10 14.43 -9.28
N LEU A 71 -13.42 15.56 -9.47
CA LEU A 71 -11.96 15.66 -9.49
C LEU A 71 -11.47 16.11 -8.12
N LEU A 72 -10.77 15.23 -7.43
CA LEU A 72 -10.12 15.47 -6.16
C LEU A 72 -8.70 15.98 -6.42
N HIS A 73 -8.56 17.29 -6.47
CA HIS A 73 -7.24 17.92 -6.58
C HIS A 73 -6.50 17.80 -5.24
N GLN A 74 -5.43 17.00 -5.19
CA GLN A 74 -4.44 17.16 -4.14
C GLN A 74 -3.68 18.45 -4.44
N LYS A 75 -4.03 19.55 -3.74
CA LYS A 75 -3.10 20.69 -3.70
C LYS A 75 -1.81 20.23 -3.01
N GLU A 76 -0.70 20.90 -3.34
CA GLU A 76 0.54 20.80 -2.57
C GLU A 76 0.22 20.70 -1.08
N LYS A 77 0.92 19.79 -0.38
CA LYS A 77 0.84 19.59 1.07
C LYS A 77 1.20 20.89 1.78
N ASN A 78 0.28 21.85 1.79
CA ASN A 78 0.27 22.90 2.77
C ASN A 78 -0.01 22.17 4.07
N LEU A 79 1.07 21.95 4.82
CA LEU A 79 1.03 21.60 6.22
C LEU A 79 -0.16 22.33 6.83
N SER A 80 -1.11 21.58 7.40
CA SER A 80 -2.26 22.18 8.08
C SER A 80 -1.74 23.25 9.03
N TYR A 81 -2.47 24.35 9.19
CA TYR A 81 -2.00 25.52 9.93
C TYR A 81 -1.42 25.12 11.31
N GLY A 82 -0.09 25.10 11.42
CA GLY A 82 0.66 24.74 12.64
C GLY A 82 1.23 23.32 12.74
N TYR A 83 0.96 22.39 11.81
CA TYR A 83 1.54 21.03 11.87
C TYR A 83 2.79 20.93 10.99
N CYS A 84 3.97 21.13 11.56
CA CYS A 84 5.25 21.04 10.84
C CYS A 84 5.88 19.63 10.86
N ALA A 85 5.23 18.65 11.47
CA ALA A 85 5.76 17.29 11.54
C ALA A 85 5.47 16.53 10.24
N PRO A 86 6.38 15.63 9.80
CA PRO A 86 6.12 14.78 8.65
C PRO A 86 4.94 13.84 8.94
N VAL A 87 4.09 13.64 7.93
CA VAL A 87 2.98 12.69 7.99
C VAL A 87 3.44 11.35 7.45
N LEU A 88 3.31 10.30 8.27
CA LEU A 88 3.54 8.92 7.85
C LEU A 88 2.39 8.44 6.94
N SER A 89 2.73 7.72 5.89
CA SER A 89 1.77 7.15 4.95
C SER A 89 1.92 5.64 4.91
N ASN A 90 0.80 4.92 4.89
CA ASN A 90 0.77 3.47 4.72
C ASN A 90 0.91 3.05 3.24
N LYS A 91 1.30 3.98 2.35
CA LYS A 91 1.46 3.70 0.92
C LYS A 91 2.61 2.70 0.72
N GLN A 92 2.26 1.47 0.38
CA GLN A 92 3.22 0.44 -0.01
C GLN A 92 3.75 0.70 -1.42
N GLN A 93 4.99 0.28 -1.70
CA GLN A 93 5.50 0.27 -3.07
C GLN A 93 4.74 -0.77 -3.91
N ASP A 94 4.26 -0.36 -5.08
CA ASP A 94 3.67 -1.28 -6.05
C ASP A 94 4.79 -2.02 -6.80
N SER A 95 5.14 -3.21 -6.30
CA SER A 95 6.12 -4.10 -6.93
C SER A 95 5.43 -5.26 -7.64
N LEU A 96 6.05 -5.82 -8.68
CA LEU A 96 5.54 -7.02 -9.36
C LEU A 96 5.46 -8.22 -8.39
N ALA A 97 6.40 -8.31 -7.45
CA ALA A 97 6.40 -9.30 -6.39
C ALA A 97 5.23 -9.10 -5.42
N ALA A 98 4.97 -7.87 -4.97
CA ALA A 98 3.87 -7.53 -4.09
C ALA A 98 2.51 -7.90 -4.71
N ARG A 99 2.29 -7.55 -5.99
CA ARG A 99 1.08 -7.92 -6.73
C ARG A 99 0.92 -9.44 -6.91
N TYR A 100 2.01 -10.16 -7.09
CA TYR A 100 1.97 -11.62 -7.24
C TYR A 100 1.61 -12.31 -5.91
N LEU A 101 2.23 -11.90 -4.80
CA LEU A 101 1.95 -12.45 -3.47
C LEU A 101 0.50 -12.21 -3.03
N GLN A 102 -0.04 -11.01 -3.28
CA GLN A 102 -1.44 -10.70 -2.99
C GLN A 102 -2.41 -11.62 -3.75
N LYS A 103 -2.03 -12.09 -4.95
CA LYS A 103 -2.87 -12.98 -5.76
C LYS A 103 -2.74 -14.45 -5.40
N THR A 104 -1.56 -14.91 -5.02
CA THR A 104 -1.30 -16.35 -4.82
C THR A 104 -1.55 -16.81 -3.39
N GLY A 105 -1.50 -15.91 -2.39
CA GLY A 105 -1.65 -16.25 -0.98
C GLY A 105 -0.59 -17.24 -0.45
N GLN A 106 0.42 -17.57 -1.25
CA GLN A 106 1.51 -18.47 -0.89
C GLN A 106 2.66 -17.66 -0.32
N PHE A 107 2.69 -17.59 1.00
CA PHE A 107 3.79 -16.99 1.74
C PHE A 107 4.94 -18.00 1.81
N ILE A 108 6.05 -17.68 1.16
CA ILE A 108 7.30 -18.42 1.36
C ILE A 108 7.94 -17.84 2.64
N GLN A 109 7.82 -18.53 3.76
CA GLN A 109 8.39 -18.09 5.06
C GLN A 109 9.90 -18.38 5.13
N THR A 110 10.69 -17.74 4.27
CA THR A 110 12.16 -17.85 4.30
C THR A 110 12.80 -16.58 4.85
N PRO A 111 14.03 -16.65 5.40
CA PRO A 111 14.75 -15.45 5.87
C PRO A 111 14.89 -14.36 4.80
N ILE A 112 15.07 -14.75 3.53
CA ILE A 112 15.21 -13.81 2.41
C ILE A 112 13.88 -13.11 2.09
N GLU A 113 12.76 -13.79 2.26
CA GLU A 113 11.42 -13.22 2.10
C GLU A 113 11.10 -12.21 3.19
N LEU A 114 11.48 -12.51 4.43
CA LEU A 114 11.35 -11.58 5.54
C LEU A 114 12.18 -10.31 5.29
N GLN A 115 13.45 -10.44 4.88
CA GLN A 115 14.28 -9.28 4.52
C GLN A 115 13.70 -8.47 3.36
N ARG A 116 13.18 -9.15 2.33
CA ARG A 116 12.50 -8.49 1.21
C ARG A 116 11.30 -7.68 1.67
N LYS A 117 10.45 -8.25 2.53
CA LYS A 117 9.26 -7.58 3.06
C LYS A 117 9.60 -6.34 3.88
N VAL A 118 10.57 -6.46 4.80
CA VAL A 118 11.05 -5.31 5.58
C VAL A 118 11.49 -4.19 4.63
N ARG A 119 12.23 -4.53 3.57
CA ARG A 119 12.66 -3.55 2.56
C ARG A 119 11.48 -2.89 1.84
N GLU A 120 10.50 -3.66 1.38
CA GLU A 120 9.30 -3.14 0.69
C GLU A 120 8.46 -2.22 1.59
N LEU A 121 8.34 -2.56 2.88
CA LEU A 121 7.60 -1.79 3.88
C LEU A 121 8.37 -0.56 4.37
N SER A 122 9.70 -0.56 4.27
CA SER A 122 10.54 0.52 4.81
C SER A 122 10.47 1.82 4.01
N TRP A 123 9.83 1.87 2.85
CA TRP A 123 9.70 3.13 2.10
C TRP A 123 8.70 4.10 2.77
N PRO A 124 9.05 5.38 3.04
CA PRO A 124 10.18 6.13 2.47
C PRO A 124 11.46 6.16 3.30
N PHE A 125 11.48 5.66 4.54
CA PHE A 125 12.63 5.71 5.45
C PHE A 125 13.33 4.35 5.54
N PRO A 126 14.40 4.11 4.75
CA PRO A 126 14.94 2.76 4.56
C PRO A 126 15.50 2.19 5.86
N VAL A 127 15.05 0.99 6.20
CA VAL A 127 15.47 0.21 7.36
C VAL A 127 15.91 -1.17 6.89
N GLU A 128 17.00 -1.67 7.44
CA GLU A 128 17.49 -3.02 7.22
C GLU A 128 17.19 -3.91 8.43
N LEU A 129 16.82 -5.16 8.15
CA LEU A 129 16.70 -6.19 9.16
C LEU A 129 18.06 -6.86 9.37
N LEU A 130 18.67 -6.67 10.54
CA LEU A 130 19.94 -7.30 10.89
C LEU A 130 19.75 -8.77 11.25
N LYS A 131 18.77 -9.05 12.12
CA LYS A 131 18.46 -10.40 12.60
C LYS A 131 17.06 -10.49 13.20
N TYR A 132 16.61 -11.71 13.40
CA TYR A 132 15.41 -12.03 14.17
C TYR A 132 15.67 -13.20 15.12
N ASP A 133 15.03 -13.19 16.27
CA ASP A 133 15.14 -14.20 17.32
C ASP A 133 13.73 -14.60 17.81
N ILE A 134 13.55 -15.84 18.29
CA ILE A 134 12.30 -16.27 18.94
C ILE A 134 12.52 -16.31 20.45
N LEU A 135 11.75 -15.51 21.18
CA LEU A 135 11.86 -15.37 22.64
C LEU A 135 10.60 -15.91 23.32
N GLU A 136 10.75 -16.43 24.54
CA GLU A 136 9.61 -16.88 25.36
C GLU A 136 8.90 -15.70 26.05
N GLU A 137 9.66 -14.66 26.41
CA GLU A 137 9.17 -13.48 27.12
C GLU A 137 9.64 -12.19 26.46
N GLY A 138 8.85 -11.12 26.65
CA GLY A 138 9.08 -9.83 26.01
C GLY A 138 10.15 -9.01 26.70
N ILE A 139 10.79 -8.17 25.89
CA ILE A 139 11.76 -7.19 26.37
C ILE A 139 10.98 -5.90 26.68
N GLU A 140 11.11 -5.40 27.91
CA GLU A 140 10.30 -4.29 28.44
C GLU A 140 10.45 -2.99 27.62
N ASP A 141 11.67 -2.70 27.15
CA ASP A 141 11.98 -1.50 26.35
C ASP A 141 11.86 -1.70 24.82
N ALA A 142 11.30 -2.84 24.37
CA ALA A 142 11.15 -3.12 22.94
C ALA A 142 9.90 -2.46 22.35
N LEU A 143 10.01 -2.03 21.09
CA LEU A 143 8.87 -1.58 20.31
C LEU A 143 7.97 -2.77 19.98
N ARG A 144 6.66 -2.55 19.98
CA ARG A 144 5.65 -3.58 19.67
C ARG A 144 4.90 -3.21 18.40
N GLY A 145 4.41 -4.21 17.68
CA GLY A 145 3.52 -4.04 16.53
C GLY A 145 2.08 -3.69 16.91
N ASP A 146 1.86 -2.74 17.82
CA ASP A 146 0.57 -2.48 18.48
C ASP A 146 -0.37 -1.51 17.75
N MET A 147 -0.03 -1.04 16.55
CA MET A 147 -0.87 -0.10 15.79
C MET A 147 -2.15 -0.72 15.21
N ASN A 148 -2.28 -2.05 15.25
CA ASN A 148 -3.43 -2.81 14.75
C ASN A 148 -4.30 -3.40 15.90
N GLY A 149 -4.22 -2.85 17.12
CA GLY A 149 -4.80 -3.43 18.35
C GLY A 149 -6.30 -3.77 18.32
N SER A 150 -7.08 -3.20 17.40
CA SER A 150 -8.48 -3.59 17.18
C SER A 150 -8.64 -5.06 16.74
N LEU A 151 -7.62 -5.65 16.13
CA LEU A 151 -7.62 -7.05 15.63
C LEU A 151 -7.17 -8.06 16.70
N GLU A 152 -6.34 -7.66 17.66
CA GLU A 152 -5.68 -8.56 18.61
C GLU A 152 -6.68 -9.24 19.57
N ASN A 153 -7.64 -8.47 20.11
CA ASN A 153 -8.65 -8.98 21.05
C ASN A 153 -9.67 -9.95 20.41
N LEU A 154 -9.80 -9.94 19.09
CA LEU A 154 -10.79 -10.78 18.38
C LEU A 154 -10.25 -12.18 18.05
N LEU A 155 -8.92 -12.35 17.98
CA LEU A 155 -8.32 -13.56 17.43
C LEU A 155 -7.71 -14.49 18.50
N PHE A 156 -7.26 -13.98 19.66
CA PHE A 156 -6.47 -14.77 20.62
C PHE A 156 -6.76 -14.48 22.11
N PRO A 157 -7.78 -15.12 22.71
CA PRO A 157 -8.20 -14.84 24.10
C PRO A 157 -7.27 -15.36 25.21
N GLU A 158 -6.33 -16.26 24.92
CA GLU A 158 -5.32 -16.77 25.88
C GLU A 158 -3.90 -16.63 25.31
N ASP A 159 -3.49 -15.41 25.06
CA ASP A 159 -2.28 -15.12 24.30
C ASP A 159 -0.99 -15.67 24.97
N LYS A 160 -0.54 -16.83 24.49
CA LYS A 160 0.67 -17.56 24.92
C LYS A 160 1.72 -17.60 23.80
N ARG A 161 1.57 -16.73 22.80
CA ARG A 161 2.45 -16.73 21.63
C ARG A 161 3.85 -16.32 22.03
N LYS A 162 4.85 -16.99 21.45
CA LYS A 162 6.25 -16.58 21.56
C LYS A 162 6.44 -15.26 20.84
N ILE A 163 7.53 -14.59 21.16
CA ILE A 163 7.87 -13.31 20.55
C ILE A 163 8.82 -13.54 19.39
N LEU A 164 8.44 -13.05 18.22
CA LEU A 164 9.34 -12.89 17.10
C LEU A 164 9.99 -11.51 17.22
N PHE A 165 11.23 -11.50 17.68
CA PHE A 165 11.99 -10.31 18.01
C PHE A 165 12.87 -9.89 16.83
N PHE A 166 12.66 -8.68 16.31
CA PHE A 166 13.40 -8.13 15.18
C PHE A 166 14.42 -7.10 15.64
N THR A 167 15.63 -7.16 15.08
CA THR A 167 16.66 -6.13 15.27
C THR A 167 16.86 -5.37 13.97
N PHE A 168 16.60 -4.07 14.02
CA PHE A 168 16.60 -3.18 12.86
C PHE A 168 17.78 -2.22 12.89
N CYS A 169 18.25 -1.84 11.71
CA CYS A 169 19.25 -0.80 11.53
C CYS A 169 18.81 0.22 10.50
N TRP A 170 18.98 1.51 10.81
CA TRP A 170 18.73 2.58 9.85
C TRP A 170 19.91 2.71 8.89
N LYS A 171 19.63 3.12 7.65
CA LYS A 171 20.71 3.55 6.74
C LYS A 171 21.27 4.89 7.20
N GLU A 172 22.57 5.09 7.00
CA GLU A 172 23.35 6.24 7.50
C GLU A 172 22.72 7.61 7.16
N ASP A 173 22.02 7.71 6.02
CA ASP A 173 21.37 8.96 5.58
C ASP A 173 20.17 9.40 6.44
N GLU A 174 19.66 8.53 7.33
CA GLU A 174 18.43 8.75 8.12
C GLU A 174 18.68 9.03 9.61
N GLU A 175 19.94 9.18 10.04
CA GLU A 175 20.28 9.60 11.42
C GLU A 175 19.72 10.99 11.79
N GLY A 176 19.34 11.80 10.78
CA GLY A 176 18.69 13.10 10.97
C GLY A 176 17.19 13.04 11.29
N LEU A 177 16.54 11.87 11.22
CA LEU A 177 15.12 11.75 11.54
C LEU A 177 14.88 11.90 13.06
N PRO A 178 13.85 12.65 13.48
CA PRO A 178 13.48 12.72 14.88
C PRO A 178 13.20 11.33 15.48
N LYS A 179 13.67 11.09 16.71
CA LYS A 179 13.49 9.81 17.42
C LYS A 179 12.03 9.31 17.40
N TYR A 180 11.06 10.20 17.64
CA TYR A 180 9.63 9.83 17.64
C TYR A 180 9.17 9.26 16.30
N LEU A 181 9.71 9.76 15.19
CA LEU A 181 9.34 9.37 13.84
C LEU A 181 9.93 7.99 13.53
N ARG A 182 11.19 7.78 13.91
CA ARG A 182 11.87 6.48 13.79
C ARG A 182 11.12 5.41 14.58
N GLU A 183 10.78 5.67 15.84
CA GLU A 183 10.01 4.73 16.66
C GLU A 183 8.62 4.45 16.10
N SER A 184 7.91 5.49 15.63
CA SER A 184 6.58 5.33 15.02
C SER A 184 6.64 4.49 13.75
N TRP A 185 7.68 4.66 12.94
CA TRP A 185 7.88 3.88 11.73
C TRP A 185 8.20 2.42 12.01
N LEU A 186 9.07 2.14 12.98
CA LEU A 186 9.36 0.77 13.39
C LEU A 186 8.13 0.07 14.00
N ARG A 187 7.31 0.78 14.79
CA ARG A 187 6.02 0.27 15.26
C ARG A 187 5.08 -0.07 14.11
N TYR A 188 4.97 0.82 13.11
CA TYR A 188 4.18 0.55 11.91
C TYR A 188 4.65 -0.72 11.19
N LEU A 189 5.96 -0.85 10.96
CA LEU A 189 6.53 -2.01 10.28
C LEU A 189 6.28 -3.30 11.06
N LEU A 190 6.47 -3.28 12.39
CA LEU A 190 6.14 -4.40 13.27
C LEU A 190 4.65 -4.75 13.22
N SER A 191 3.75 -3.76 13.15
CA SER A 191 2.31 -3.99 13.00
C SER A 191 1.94 -4.63 11.66
N GLN A 192 2.62 -4.27 10.57
CA GLN A 192 2.42 -4.93 9.28
C GLN A 192 2.90 -6.39 9.32
N LEU A 193 4.07 -6.64 9.92
CA LEU A 193 4.58 -8.00 10.12
C LEU A 193 3.65 -8.83 11.02
N GLN A 194 3.06 -8.22 12.06
CA GLN A 194 2.13 -8.89 12.97
C GLN A 194 0.88 -9.45 12.27
N LEU A 195 0.42 -8.82 11.18
CA LEU A 195 -0.70 -9.31 10.38
C LEU A 195 -0.36 -10.59 9.61
N GLU A 196 0.92 -10.83 9.35
CA GLU A 196 1.38 -12.00 8.61
C GLU A 196 1.81 -13.13 9.54
N TYR A 197 2.54 -12.80 10.61
CA TYR A 197 3.06 -13.74 11.60
C TYR A 197 2.12 -13.83 12.80
N LEU A 198 0.90 -14.31 12.57
CA LEU A 198 -0.13 -14.42 13.61
C LEU A 198 0.25 -15.42 14.70
N GLU A 199 1.15 -16.36 14.43
CA GLU A 199 1.66 -17.33 15.42
C GLU A 199 2.62 -16.71 16.47
N TYR A 200 3.11 -15.48 16.25
CA TYR A 200 4.03 -14.78 17.14
C TYR A 200 3.52 -13.41 17.56
N HIS A 201 4.09 -12.87 18.63
CA HIS A 201 4.08 -11.44 18.91
C HIS A 201 5.30 -10.77 18.27
N CYS A 202 5.06 -9.84 17.35
CA CYS A 202 6.13 -9.08 16.72
C CYS A 202 6.59 -7.94 17.65
N MET A 203 7.85 -8.01 18.08
CA MET A 203 8.53 -6.96 18.83
C MET A 203 9.88 -6.65 18.17
N GLY A 204 10.45 -5.48 18.44
CA GLY A 204 11.78 -5.19 17.94
C GLY A 204 12.44 -3.97 18.55
N LYS A 205 13.71 -3.78 18.19
CA LYS A 205 14.50 -2.62 18.58
C LYS A 205 15.34 -2.11 17.42
N GLU A 206 15.70 -0.84 17.52
CA GLU A 206 16.75 -0.24 16.71
C GLU A 206 18.13 -0.57 17.31
N GLU A 207 19.08 -0.88 16.45
CA GLU A 207 20.50 -0.99 16.75
C GLU A 207 21.27 -0.02 15.85
N SER A 208 22.14 0.79 16.43
CA SER A 208 23.02 1.69 15.67
C SER A 208 24.16 0.86 15.05
N TRP A 209 24.66 1.27 13.87
CA TRP A 209 25.95 0.78 13.36
C TRP A 209 27.06 1.16 14.35
N ARG A 210 27.32 0.33 15.34
CA ARG A 210 28.58 0.36 16.08
C ARG A 210 29.46 -0.70 15.45
N LEU A 211 30.35 -0.25 14.56
CA LEU A 211 31.59 -0.96 14.30
C LEU A 211 32.31 -1.10 15.64
N GLU A 212 32.30 -2.31 16.21
CA GLU A 212 33.36 -2.75 17.12
C GLU A 212 34.62 -3.08 16.32
#